data_AF-A0ABD0PNM2-F1
#
_entry.id   AF-A0ABD0PNM2-F1
#
_cell.length_a   1.000
_cell.length_b   1.000
_cell.length_c   1.000
_cell.angle_alpha   90.00
_cell.angle_beta   90.00
_cell.angle_gamma   90.00
#
_symmetry.space_group_name_H-M   'P 1'
#
loop_
_entity.id
_entity.type
_entity.pdbx_description
1 polymer ?
#
loop_
_entity_poly.entity_id
_entity_poly.type
_entity_poly.pdbx_seq_one_letter_code
_entity_poly.pdbx_strand_id
1 'polypeptide(L)' 'MRPGRLDRVIFVPLPDADTRRAIFTLQFRNMPVHPSVHLEDLVTRTERYSGAE' A
#
# COMPACT_ATOMS: atom_id res chain seq x y z
N MET A 1 -1.05 -30.13 -2.70
CA MET A 1 -1.50 -29.66 -1.37
C MET A 1 -2.32 -30.76 -0.72
N ARG A 2 -1.99 -31.23 0.49
CA ARG A 2 -2.82 -32.22 1.19
C ARG A 2 -4.06 -31.51 1.77
N PRO A 3 -5.28 -32.02 1.55
CA PRO A 3 -6.49 -31.48 2.18
C PRO A 3 -6.36 -31.49 3.72
N GLY A 4 -6.83 -30.43 4.40
CA GLY A 4 -6.89 -30.34 5.89
C GLY A 4 -5.74 -29.63 6.61
N ARG A 5 -4.93 -28.81 5.91
CA ARG A 5 -3.89 -27.94 6.53
C ARG A 5 -4.05 -26.45 6.22
N LEU A 6 -4.77 -26.14 5.15
CA LEU A 6 -5.05 -24.80 4.67
C LEU A 6 -6.55 -24.74 4.44
N ASP A 7 -7.27 -24.44 5.51
CA ASP A 7 -8.74 -24.52 5.52
C ASP A 7 -9.38 -23.29 4.87
N ARG A 8 -8.60 -22.23 4.64
CA ARG A 8 -9.02 -20.99 3.98
C ARG A 8 -7.92 -20.43 3.11
N VAL A 9 -8.28 -20.02 1.90
CA VAL A 9 -7.44 -19.22 1.02
C VAL A 9 -7.98 -17.80 1.07
N ILE A 10 -7.18 -16.86 1.56
CA ILE A 10 -7.50 -15.44 1.56
C ILE A 10 -6.64 -14.78 0.51
N PHE A 11 -7.27 -14.15 -0.46
CA PHE A 11 -6.59 -13.34 -1.46
C PHE A 11 -6.37 -11.93 -0.92
N VAL A 12 -5.15 -11.42 -1.09
CA VAL A 12 -4.80 -10.03 -0.77
C VAL A 12 -4.52 -9.32 -2.10
N PRO A 13 -5.38 -8.40 -2.55
CA PRO A 13 -5.15 -7.66 -3.78
C PRO A 13 -4.04 -6.62 -3.59
N LEU A 14 -3.58 -6.04 -4.71
CA LEU A 14 -2.79 -4.81 -4.66
C LEU A 14 -3.59 -3.68 -3.99
N PRO A 15 -2.92 -2.77 -3.27
CA PRO A 15 -3.58 -1.65 -2.62
C PRO A 15 -4.19 -0.71 -3.66
N ASP A 16 -5.43 -0.30 -3.43
CA ASP A 16 -6.07 0.76 -4.20
C ASP A 16 -5.50 2.15 -3.85
N ALA A 17 -6.01 3.18 -4.53
CA ALA A 17 -5.52 4.55 -4.34
C ALA A 17 -5.64 5.03 -2.89
N ASP A 18 -6.75 4.74 -2.21
CA ASP A 18 -6.99 5.15 -0.82
C ASP A 18 -6.08 4.38 0.14
N THR A 19 -5.85 3.09 -0.10
CA THR A 19 -4.92 2.27 0.67
C THR A 19 -3.48 2.79 0.51
N ARG A 20 -3.05 3.11 -0.72
CA ARG A 20 -1.72 3.72 -0.97
C ARG A 20 -1.59 5.09 -0.30
N ARG A 21 -2.64 5.92 -0.33
CA ARG A 21 -2.67 7.21 0.39
C ARG A 21 -2.45 7.00 1.88
N ALA A 22 -3.10 6.01 2.48
CA ALA A 22 -2.96 5.69 3.90
C ALA A 22 -1.55 5.20 4.24
N ILE A 23 -0.95 4.36 3.39
CA ILE A 23 0.44 3.89 3.54
C ILE A 23 1.41 5.06 3.53
N PHE A 24 1.34 5.94 2.51
CA PHE A 24 2.19 7.13 2.46
C PHE A 24 1.99 8.04 3.67
N THR A 25 0.74 8.26 4.07
CA THR A 25 0.43 9.08 5.26
C THR A 25 1.06 8.50 6.52
N LEU A 26 0.99 7.17 6.71
CA LEU A 26 1.60 6.50 7.85
C LEU A 26 3.13 6.62 7.83
N GLN A 27 3.75 6.40 6.68
CA GLN A 27 5.20 6.48 6.52
C GLN A 27 5.72 7.91 6.74
N PHE A 28 5.01 8.90 6.20
CA PHE A 28 5.41 10.31 6.26
C PHE A 28 5.26 10.90 7.67
N ARG A 29 4.43 10.31 8.54
CA ARG A 29 4.37 10.70 9.96
C ARG A 29 5.69 10.52 10.70
N ASN A 30 6.53 9.57 10.25
CA ASN A 30 7.77 9.21 10.94
C ASN A 30 9.03 9.83 10.29
N MET A 31 8.89 10.69 9.29
CA MET A 31 10.04 11.33 8.63
C MET A 31 9.75 12.77 8.19
N PRO A 32 10.76 13.65 8.16
CA PRO A 32 10.60 14.99 7.59
C PRO A 32 10.37 14.90 6.08
N VAL A 33 9.28 15.49 5.60
CA VAL A 33 8.93 15.57 4.18
C VAL A 33 8.93 17.03 3.75
N HIS A 34 9.52 17.30 2.59
CA HIS A 34 9.57 18.67 2.06
C HIS A 34 8.18 19.15 1.64
N PRO A 35 7.79 20.43 1.87
CA PRO A 35 6.45 20.95 1.55
C PRO A 35 6.02 20.83 0.08
N SER A 36 6.98 20.66 -0.84
CA SER A 36 6.70 20.47 -2.27
C SER A 36 6.29 19.04 -2.63
N VAL A 37 6.28 18.11 -1.69
CA VAL A 37 5.86 16.72 -1.94
C VAL A 37 4.35 16.64 -1.78
N HIS A 38 3.66 16.39 -2.88
CA HIS A 38 2.21 16.21 -2.89
C HIS A 38 1.85 14.73 -2.90
N LEU A 39 1.03 14.33 -1.93
CA LEU A 39 0.70 12.93 -1.70
C LEU A 39 -0.18 12.35 -2.82
N GLU A 40 -1.02 13.18 -3.42
CA GLU A 40 -1.86 12.80 -4.59
C GLU A 40 -1.02 12.41 -5.80
N ASP A 41 0.07 13.16 -6.09
CA ASP A 41 0.97 12.84 -7.20
C ASP A 41 1.61 11.45 -7.02
N LEU A 42 1.96 11.10 -5.78
CA LEU A 42 2.51 9.78 -5.45
C LEU A 42 1.48 8.68 -5.63
N VAL A 43 0.24 8.90 -5.16
CA VAL A 43 -0.85 7.92 -5.29
C VAL A 43 -1.19 7.63 -6.74
N THR A 44 -1.25 8.67 -7.60
CA THR A 44 -1.52 8.50 -9.04
C THR A 44 -0.41 7.75 -9.76
N ARG A 45 0.85 7.93 -9.36
CA ARG A 45 2.01 7.32 -10.04
C ARG A 45 2.29 5.87 -9.63
N THR A 46 1.62 5.36 -8.60
CA THR A 46 1.95 4.07 -7.95
C THR A 46 0.84 3.01 -8.04
N GLU A 47 -0.05 3.12 -9.04
CA GLU A 47 -1.24 2.25 -9.17
C GLU A 47 -1.00 0.75 -9.04
N ARG A 48 0.17 0.27 -9.45
CA ARG A 48 0.52 -1.17 -9.46
C ARG A 48 1.49 -1.59 -8.36
N TYR A 49 1.79 -0.68 -7.43
CA TYR A 49 2.76 -0.94 -6.39
C TYR A 49 2.10 -1.74 -5.27
N SER A 50 2.86 -2.70 -4.74
CA SER A 50 2.54 -3.39 -3.50
C SER A 50 2.80 -2.50 -2.29
N GLY A 51 2.42 -2.95 -1.10
CA GLY A 51 2.72 -2.23 0.15
C GLY A 51 4.20 -2.30 0.60
N ALA A 52 5.06 -2.98 -0.16
CA ALA A 52 6.48 -3.17 0.16
C ALA A 52 7.44 -2.38 -0.76
N GLU A 53 6.92 -1.85 -1.87
CA GLU A 53 7.64 -0.93 -2.77
C GLU A 53 7.49 0.52 -2.27
#